data_AF-A0A0B1TPA9-F1
#
_entry.id   AF-A0A0B1TPA9-F1
#
_cell.length_a   1.000
_cell.length_b   1.000
_cell.length_c   1.000
_cell.angle_alpha   90.00
_cell.angle_beta   90.00
_cell.angle_gamma   90.00
#
_symmetry.space_group_name_H-M   'P 1'
#
loop_
_entity.id
_entity.type
_entity.pdbx_description
1 polymer ?
#
loop_
_entity_poly.entity_id
_entity_poly.type
_entity_poly.pdbx_seq_one_letter_code
_entity_poly.pdbx_strand_id
1 'polypeptide(L)'
;MGWMSWATFFCEIDCEKSPSGCISEKLYQEMADRLVSDGFRDAGYNRVHIDDCWMERSRDEQGRLVADRKRFASGIKNLSKYMHDRQLELGIYEDFGTKTCEGYPGSIEHIKVSTPCHPIAQINSVNVQTNI
;
A
#
# COMPACT_ATOMS: atom_id res chain seq x y z
N MET A 1 -4.48 -1.52 -16.24
CA MET A 1 -3.91 -0.18 -15.93
C MET A 1 -4.33 0.18 -14.51
N GLY A 2 -3.88 1.30 -13.94
CA GLY A 2 -4.22 1.55 -12.54
C GLY A 2 -3.91 2.96 -12.06
N TRP A 3 -4.10 3.12 -10.76
CA TRP A 3 -3.82 4.33 -9.99
C TRP A 3 -2.74 4.02 -8.94
N MET A 4 -1.88 5.00 -8.65
CA MET A 4 -0.79 4.89 -7.69
C MET A 4 -0.73 6.17 -6.85
N SER A 5 -0.60 6.03 -5.53
CA SER A 5 -0.67 7.17 -4.60
C SER A 5 0.46 8.19 -4.76
N TRP A 6 1.68 7.73 -5.07
CA TRP A 6 2.89 8.57 -5.08
C TRP A 6 2.80 9.81 -5.96
N ALA A 7 2.23 9.67 -7.16
CA ALA A 7 2.20 10.74 -8.16
C ALA A 7 1.43 11.99 -7.71
N THR A 8 0.55 11.86 -6.73
CA THR A 8 -0.32 12.95 -6.25
C THR A 8 -0.14 13.23 -4.77
N PHE A 9 0.00 12.18 -3.96
CA PHE A 9 -0.05 12.28 -2.49
C PHE A 9 1.31 12.16 -1.81
N PHE A 10 2.35 11.74 -2.54
CA PHE A 10 3.71 11.53 -2.02
C PHE A 10 3.68 10.73 -0.70
N CYS A 11 4.40 11.22 0.32
CA CYS A 11 4.48 10.67 1.67
C CYS A 11 3.70 11.51 2.70
N GLU A 12 2.50 12.01 2.36
CA GLU A 12 1.69 12.76 3.33
C GLU A 12 1.14 11.81 4.41
N ILE A 13 1.65 11.90 5.64
CA ILE A 13 1.24 11.03 6.76
C ILE A 13 0.46 11.79 7.84
N ASP A 14 0.40 13.11 7.78
CA ASP A 14 -0.34 13.94 8.72
C ASP A 14 -1.83 14.00 8.34
N CYS A 15 -2.58 13.03 8.86
CA CYS A 15 -4.02 12.93 8.64
C CYS A 15 -4.84 14.00 9.39
N GLU A 16 -4.26 14.73 10.34
CA GLU A 16 -4.95 15.85 10.99
C GLU A 16 -4.91 17.08 10.08
N LYS A 17 -3.76 17.32 9.45
CA LYS A 17 -3.55 18.42 8.50
C LYS A 17 -4.15 18.14 7.12
N SER A 18 -4.10 16.88 6.66
CA SER A 18 -4.58 16.46 5.35
C SER A 18 -5.53 15.25 5.46
N PRO A 19 -6.76 15.43 5.96
CA PRO A 19 -7.67 14.32 6.25
C PRO A 19 -8.17 13.57 5.01
N SER A 20 -8.10 14.18 3.82
CA SER A 20 -8.46 13.56 2.54
C SER A 20 -7.26 13.27 1.64
N GLY A 21 -6.05 13.60 2.08
CA GLY A 21 -4.83 13.44 1.27
C GLY A 21 -3.72 12.65 1.96
N CYS A 22 -3.87 12.35 3.25
CA CYS A 22 -2.89 11.50 3.92
C CYS A 22 -2.99 10.04 3.44
N ILE A 23 -1.84 9.38 3.38
CA ILE A 23 -1.69 7.95 3.08
C ILE A 23 -2.37 7.15 4.19
N SER A 24 -3.63 6.82 3.97
CA SER A 24 -4.49 6.12 4.93
C SER A 24 -5.41 5.16 4.22
N GLU A 25 -5.93 4.17 4.95
CA GLU A 25 -6.91 3.21 4.43
C GLU A 25 -8.10 3.92 3.77
N LYS A 26 -8.57 5.01 4.37
CA LYS A 26 -9.69 5.82 3.86
C LYS A 26 -9.39 6.39 2.48
N LEU A 27 -8.19 6.93 2.25
CA LEU A 27 -7.79 7.45 0.94
C LEU A 27 -7.91 6.37 -0.14
N TYR A 28 -7.40 5.17 0.12
CA TYR A 28 -7.46 4.07 -0.85
C TYR A 28 -8.89 3.57 -1.09
N GLN A 29 -9.72 3.51 -0.04
CA GLN A 29 -11.15 3.16 -0.19
C GLN A 29 -11.90 4.19 -1.04
N GLU A 30 -11.67 5.49 -0.81
CA GLU A 30 -12.28 6.56 -1.61
C GLU A 30 -11.84 6.49 -3.07
N MET A 31 -10.54 6.28 -3.33
CA MET A 31 -10.04 6.13 -4.71
C MET A 31 -10.62 4.90 -5.40
N ALA A 32 -10.79 3.79 -4.68
CA ALA A 32 -11.42 2.59 -5.20
C ALA A 32 -12.89 2.84 -5.58
N ASP A 33 -13.65 3.53 -4.74
CA ASP A 33 -15.03 3.94 -5.03
C ASP A 33 -15.09 4.84 -6.27
N ARG A 34 -14.17 5.82 -6.40
CA ARG A 34 -14.09 6.71 -7.58
C ARG A 34 -13.72 5.97 -8.86
N LEU A 35 -12.78 5.03 -8.80
CA LEU A 35 -12.41 4.22 -9.96
C LEU A 35 -13.59 3.43 -10.51
N VAL A 36 -14.49 2.98 -9.63
CA VAL A 36 -15.72 2.29 -10.03
C VAL A 36 -16.80 3.27 -10.49
N SER A 37 -17.10 4.31 -9.69
CA SER A 37 -18.22 5.23 -9.96
C SER A 37 -18.02 6.06 -11.22
N ASP A 38 -16.78 6.44 -11.50
CA ASP A 38 -16.44 7.34 -12.61
C ASP A 38 -16.12 6.57 -13.91
N GLY A 39 -16.25 5.23 -13.90
CA GLY A 39 -16.08 4.38 -15.07
C GLY A 39 -14.63 4.03 -15.44
N PHE A 40 -13.64 4.41 -14.62
CA PHE A 40 -12.22 4.10 -14.88
C PHE A 40 -11.96 2.59 -14.86
N ARG A 41 -12.59 1.85 -13.94
CA ARG A 41 -12.49 0.39 -13.90
C ARG A 41 -12.94 -0.22 -15.23
N ASP A 42 -14.08 0.23 -15.75
CA ASP A 42 -14.68 -0.28 -16.98
C ASP A 42 -13.83 0.10 -18.21
N ALA A 43 -13.06 1.19 -18.13
CA ALA A 43 -12.02 1.56 -19.08
C ALA A 43 -10.69 0.77 -18.91
N GLY A 44 -10.60 -0.16 -17.94
CA GLY A 44 -9.44 -1.04 -17.73
C GLY A 44 -8.45 -0.57 -16.66
N TYR A 45 -8.79 0.45 -15.87
CA TYR A 45 -8.02 0.88 -14.69
C TYR A 45 -8.46 0.11 -13.46
N ASN A 46 -7.97 -1.12 -13.33
CA ASN A 46 -8.40 -2.08 -12.33
C ASN A 46 -7.38 -2.31 -11.21
N ARG A 47 -6.26 -1.58 -11.15
CA ARG A 47 -5.24 -1.71 -10.11
C ARG A 47 -5.14 -0.46 -9.25
N VAL A 48 -5.04 -0.64 -7.94
CA VAL A 48 -4.74 0.40 -6.97
C VAL A 48 -3.41 0.07 -6.31
N HIS A 49 -2.43 0.97 -6.39
CA HIS A 49 -1.10 0.75 -5.83
C HIS A 49 -0.85 1.66 -4.62
N ILE A 50 -0.57 1.02 -3.48
CA ILE A 50 -0.04 1.68 -2.28
C ILE A 50 1.46 1.87 -2.48
N ASP A 51 1.91 3.12 -2.55
CA ASP A 51 3.33 3.46 -2.62
C ASP A 51 3.96 3.62 -1.21
N ASP A 52 5.14 4.22 -1.09
CA ASP A 52 5.88 4.36 0.17
C ASP A 52 5.04 4.99 1.31
N CYS A 53 5.54 4.87 2.54
CA CYS A 53 4.96 5.45 3.75
C CYS A 53 3.68 4.78 4.28
N TRP A 54 3.33 3.59 3.83
CA TRP A 54 2.19 2.82 4.36
C TRP A 54 2.50 2.05 5.66
N MET A 55 3.78 1.71 5.88
CA MET A 55 4.23 0.84 6.96
C MET A 55 4.59 1.60 8.24
N GLU A 56 4.66 0.89 9.37
CA GLU A 56 5.28 1.37 10.61
C GLU A 56 6.79 1.57 10.42
N ARG A 57 7.40 2.40 11.27
CA ARG A 57 8.87 2.59 11.26
C ARG A 57 9.65 1.37 11.77
N SER A 58 8.95 0.41 12.37
CA SER A 58 9.52 -0.81 12.93
C SER A 58 8.76 -2.04 12.43
N ARG A 59 9.49 -3.12 12.18
CA ARG A 59 8.93 -4.46 11.94
C ARG A 59 8.35 -5.03 13.23
N ASP A 60 7.48 -6.04 13.11
CA ASP A 60 7.03 -6.79 14.29
C ASP A 60 8.12 -7.70 14.87
N GLU A 61 7.82 -8.37 15.99
CA GLU A 61 8.71 -9.31 16.66
C GLU A 61 9.15 -10.49 15.77
N GLN A 62 8.41 -10.77 14.68
CA GLN A 62 8.72 -11.81 13.71
C GLN A 62 9.46 -11.26 12.47
N GLY A 63 9.83 -9.97 12.47
CA GLY A 63 10.54 -9.32 11.37
C GLY A 63 9.65 -8.99 10.16
N ARG A 64 8.32 -9.03 10.31
CA ARG A 64 7.37 -8.72 9.23
C ARG A 64 7.12 -7.22 9.13
N LEU A 65 6.82 -6.76 7.91
CA LEU A 65 6.31 -5.41 7.68
C LEU A 65 4.91 -5.30 8.28
N VAL A 66 4.66 -4.20 8.97
CA VAL A 66 3.39 -3.90 9.62
C VAL A 66 2.86 -2.60 9.04
N ALA A 67 1.60 -2.56 8.63
CA ALA A 67 0.97 -1.30 8.24
C ALA A 67 0.81 -0.38 9.45
N ASP A 68 0.90 0.92 9.23
CA ASP A 68 0.67 1.91 10.27
C ASP A 68 -0.70 1.71 10.93
N ARG A 69 -0.70 1.42 12.23
CA ARG A 69 -1.92 0.99 12.95
C ARG A 69 -2.95 2.12 13.10
N LYS A 70 -2.52 3.38 12.97
CA LYS A 70 -3.43 4.53 13.06
C LYS A 70 -4.06 4.82 11.71
N ARG A 71 -3.27 4.81 10.64
CA ARG A 71 -3.71 5.14 9.28
C ARG A 71 -4.38 3.97 8.56
N PHE A 72 -4.00 2.74 8.91
CA PHE A 72 -4.56 1.49 8.39
C PHE A 72 -5.12 0.64 9.53
N ALA A 73 -6.10 1.19 10.26
CA ALA A 73 -6.66 0.57 11.45
C ALA A 73 -7.25 -0.84 11.20
N SER A 74 -7.82 -1.10 10.02
CA SER A 74 -8.33 -2.43 9.69
C SER A 74 -7.26 -3.36 9.09
N GLY A 75 -6.09 -2.82 8.75
CA GLY A 75 -4.97 -3.52 8.14
C GLY A 75 -5.13 -3.79 6.62
N ILE A 76 -4.00 -4.13 5.99
CA ILE A 76 -3.93 -4.30 4.52
C ILE A 76 -4.80 -5.44 4.01
N LYS A 77 -5.01 -6.49 4.81
CA LYS A 77 -5.87 -7.61 4.43
C LYS A 77 -7.32 -7.16 4.18
N ASN A 78 -7.87 -6.34 5.08
CA ASN A 78 -9.23 -5.85 4.94
C ASN A 78 -9.34 -4.84 3.78
N LEU A 79 -8.33 -3.98 3.61
CA LEU A 79 -8.25 -3.10 2.43
C LEU A 79 -8.20 -3.89 1.12
N SER A 80 -7.43 -4.98 1.07
CA SER A 80 -7.35 -5.85 -0.09
C SER A 80 -8.68 -6.50 -0.42
N LYS A 81 -9.39 -7.01 0.60
CA LYS A 81 -10.74 -7.52 0.43
C LYS A 81 -11.68 -6.45 -0.13
N TYR A 82 -11.61 -5.23 0.38
CA TYR A 82 -12.43 -4.11 -0.10
C TYR A 82 -12.21 -3.81 -1.60
N MET A 83 -10.97 -3.92 -2.07
CA MET A 83 -10.62 -3.80 -3.49
C MET A 83 -11.19 -4.94 -4.32
N HIS A 84 -11.00 -6.19 -3.87
CA HIS A 84 -11.48 -7.37 -4.59
C HIS A 84 -13.00 -7.40 -4.71
N ASP A 85 -13.73 -6.98 -3.67
CA ASP A 85 -15.19 -6.87 -3.69
C ASP A 85 -15.70 -5.88 -4.78
N ARG A 86 -14.82 -4.99 -5.26
CA ARG A 86 -15.07 -4.01 -6.34
C ARG A 86 -14.49 -4.41 -7.69
N GLN A 87 -13.93 -5.63 -7.80
CA GLN A 87 -13.18 -6.11 -8.97
C GLN A 87 -11.93 -5.26 -9.27
N LEU A 88 -11.30 -4.74 -8.21
CA LEU A 88 -10.01 -4.06 -8.28
C LEU A 88 -8.92 -4.95 -7.65
N GLU A 89 -7.71 -4.81 -8.15
CA GLU A 89 -6.50 -5.47 -7.65
C GLU A 89 -5.71 -4.49 -6.76
N LEU A 90 -5.16 -4.99 -5.65
CA LEU A 90 -4.32 -4.20 -4.76
C LEU A 90 -2.84 -4.51 -4.99
N GLY A 91 -2.03 -3.47 -5.22
CA GLY A 91 -0.58 -3.53 -5.22
C GLY A 91 0.00 -2.84 -3.99
N ILE A 92 1.17 -3.28 -3.53
CA ILE A 92 1.90 -2.65 -2.43
C ILE A 92 3.35 -2.35 -2.80
N TYR A 93 3.97 -1.41 -2.10
CA TYR A 93 5.34 -1.02 -2.29
C TYR A 93 6.27 -1.60 -1.23
N GLU A 94 7.42 -2.08 -1.68
CA GLU A 94 8.57 -2.44 -0.85
C GLU A 94 9.86 -1.93 -1.51
N ASP A 95 10.94 -1.83 -0.75
CA ASP A 95 12.26 -1.43 -1.25
C ASP A 95 13.26 -2.57 -1.07
N PHE A 96 14.06 -2.86 -2.09
CA PHE A 96 15.19 -3.77 -2.04
C PHE A 96 16.46 -3.05 -1.54
N GLY A 97 16.37 -2.58 -0.31
CA GLY A 97 17.44 -1.89 0.41
C GLY A 97 17.28 -2.12 1.91
N THR A 98 18.11 -1.46 2.72
CA THR A 98 17.95 -1.47 4.18
C THR A 98 16.80 -0.56 4.62
N LYS A 99 16.50 0.47 3.82
CA LYS A 99 15.39 1.40 4.00
C LYS A 99 14.73 1.73 2.66
N THR A 100 13.47 2.13 2.72
CA THR A 100 12.78 2.77 1.59
C THR A 100 13.33 4.17 1.33
N CYS A 101 12.96 4.76 0.19
CA CYS A 101 13.25 6.15 -0.16
C CYS A 101 12.91 7.13 0.97
N GLU A 102 11.77 6.93 1.66
CA GLU A 102 11.32 7.76 2.79
C GLU A 102 11.78 7.26 4.17
N GLY A 103 12.73 6.31 4.19
CA GLY A 103 13.39 5.85 5.41
C GLY A 103 12.61 4.82 6.23
N TYR A 104 11.58 4.19 5.65
CA TYR A 104 10.86 3.06 6.25
C TYR A 104 11.65 1.74 6.11
N PRO A 105 11.31 0.66 6.85
CA PRO A 105 12.08 -0.59 6.78
C PRO A 105 12.13 -1.21 5.37
N GLY A 106 13.34 -1.35 4.82
CA GLY A 106 13.56 -2.03 3.54
C GLY A 106 13.65 -3.56 3.68
N SER A 107 13.58 -4.27 2.55
CA SER A 107 13.41 -5.73 2.49
C SER A 107 14.72 -6.52 2.44
N ILE A 108 15.89 -5.92 2.17
CA ILE A 108 17.12 -6.67 1.81
C ILE A 108 17.59 -7.68 2.86
N GLU A 109 17.48 -7.36 4.15
CA GLU A 109 17.84 -8.27 5.24
C GLU A 109 16.71 -9.23 5.63
N HIS A 110 15.49 -8.99 5.10
CA HIS A 110 14.26 -9.66 5.49
C HIS A 110 13.53 -10.27 4.29
N ILE A 111 14.24 -10.57 3.19
CA ILE A 111 13.64 -11.04 1.92
C ILE A 111 12.78 -12.28 2.16
N LYS A 112 13.26 -13.27 2.93
CA LYS A 112 12.51 -14.51 3.21
C LYS A 112 11.19 -14.29 3.95
N VAL A 113 11.13 -13.26 4.80
CA VAL A 113 9.95 -12.90 5.61
C VAL A 113 9.01 -11.96 4.84
N SER A 114 9.58 -11.11 3.98
CA SER A 114 8.85 -10.13 3.16
C SER A 114 8.32 -10.75 1.86
N THR A 115 8.89 -11.90 1.42
CA THR A 115 8.39 -12.64 0.26
C THR A 115 6.98 -13.17 0.55
N PRO A 116 5.98 -12.88 -0.31
CA PRO A 116 4.57 -13.15 -0.05
C PRO A 116 4.16 -14.64 -0.11
N CYS A 117 5.07 -15.60 0.10
CA CYS A 117 4.73 -17.03 0.09
C CYS A 117 3.72 -17.42 1.18
N HIS A 118 3.56 -16.65 2.27
CA HIS A 118 2.44 -16.67 3.24
C HIS A 118 2.76 -15.63 4.34
N PRO A 119 1.94 -14.59 4.68
CA PRO A 119 0.47 -14.57 4.80
C PRO A 119 -0.22 -13.30 4.24
N ILE A 120 0.42 -12.53 3.34
CA ILE A 120 -0.23 -11.40 2.63
C ILE A 120 -0.96 -11.92 1.38
N ALA A 121 -1.73 -12.99 1.54
CA ALA A 121 -2.32 -13.78 0.44
C ALA A 121 -3.42 -13.06 -0.36
N GLN A 122 -3.53 -11.74 -0.27
CA GLN A 122 -4.55 -10.95 -0.94
C GLN A 122 -3.97 -9.84 -1.82
N ILE A 123 -2.67 -9.55 -1.72
CA ILE A 123 -2.03 -8.54 -2.59
C ILE A 123 -1.70 -9.16 -3.95
N ASN A 124 -2.08 -8.47 -5.01
CA ASN A 124 -1.95 -8.93 -6.40
C ASN A 124 -0.58 -8.59 -7.00
N SER A 125 0.10 -7.57 -6.50
CA SER A 125 1.42 -7.15 -7.00
C SER A 125 2.26 -6.44 -5.93
N VAL A 126 3.58 -6.58 -6.02
CA VAL A 126 4.54 -5.83 -5.20
C VAL A 126 5.41 -5.01 -6.14
N ASN A 127 5.46 -3.69 -5.95
CA ASN A 127 6.46 -2.83 -6.59
C ASN A 127 7.69 -2.83 -5.70
N VAL A 128 8.81 -3.28 -6.24
CA VAL A 128 10.09 -3.31 -5.55
C VAL A 128 11.03 -2.32 -6.23
N GLN A 129 11.36 -1.23 -5.55
CA GLN A 129 12.42 -0.34 -6.01
C GLN A 129 13.77 -0.79 -5.47
N THR A 130 14.82 -0.65 -6.29
CA THR A 130 16.21 -0.92 -5.90
C THR A 130 16.94 0.41 -5.77
N ASN A 131 17.34 0.76 -4.55
CA ASN A 131 18.28 1.85 -4.32
C ASN A 131 19.71 1.27 -4.31
N ILE A 132 20.37 1.23 -5.48
CA ILE A 132 21.81 0.92 -5.62
C ILE A 132 22.61 2.21 -5.52
#